data_AF-A0AAV4THG3-F1
#
_entry.id   AF-A0AAV4THG3-F1
#
_cell.length_a   1.000
_cell.length_b   1.000
_cell.length_c   1.000
_cell.angle_alpha   90.00
_cell.angle_beta   90.00
_cell.angle_gamma   90.00
#
_symmetry.space_group_name_H-M   'P 1'
#
loop_
_entity.id
_entity.type
_entity.pdbx_description
1 polymer ?
#
loop_
_entity_poly.entity_id
_entity_poly.type
_entity_poly.pdbx_seq_one_letter_code
_entity_poly.pdbx_strand_id
1 'polypeptide(L)' 'MLRFLILRRNRITTLGSSLQKLLRLELLRVESNRLCTFSKEQIPASLRDLYLAELVAIRAKLVMPKIKVFP' A
#
# COMPACT_ATOMS: atom_id res chain seq x y z
N MET A 1 10.30 14.43 -6.75
CA MET A 1 10.45 13.00 -6.35
C MET A 1 9.49 12.72 -5.22
N LEU A 2 8.46 11.90 -5.44
CA LEU A 2 7.39 11.66 -4.46
C LEU A 2 7.82 10.62 -3.43
N ARG A 3 7.68 10.94 -2.14
CA ARG A 3 8.04 10.05 -1.01
C ARG A 3 6.85 9.58 -0.18
N PHE A 4 5.79 10.38 -0.14
CA PHE A 4 4.59 10.12 0.66
C PHE A 4 3.37 10.21 -0.27
N LEU A 5 2.49 9.21 -0.21
CA LEU A 5 1.25 9.19 -0.96
C LEU A 5 0.09 8.84 -0.02
N ILE A 6 -0.87 9.75 0.09
CA ILE A 6 -2.04 9.60 0.96
C ILE A 6 -3.28 9.54 0.09
N LEU A 7 -3.94 8.38 0.10
CA LEU A 7 -5.16 8.06 -0.64
C LEU A 7 -6.28 7.59 0.28
N ARG A 8 -6.13 7.80 1.58
CA ARG A 8 -7.11 7.42 2.61
C ARG A 8 -8.50 8.03 2.33
N ARG A 9 -9.56 7.32 2.74
CA ARG A 9 -10.97 7.77 2.62
C ARG A 9 -11.43 8.01 1.18
N ASN A 10 -10.98 7.15 0.27
CA ASN A 10 -11.47 7.10 -1.10
C ASN A 10 -12.30 5.83 -1.33
N ARG A 11 -12.67 5.59 -2.59
CA ARG A 11 -13.40 4.38 -3.02
C ARG A 11 -12.49 3.44 -3.83
N ILE A 12 -11.19 3.47 -3.58
CA ILE A 12 -10.21 2.67 -4.33
C ILE A 12 -10.48 1.19 -4.04
N THR A 13 -10.68 0.41 -5.08
CA THR A 13 -10.90 -1.04 -5.00
C THR A 13 -9.67 -1.85 -5.39
N THR A 14 -8.78 -1.27 -6.19
CA THR A 14 -7.53 -1.89 -6.67
C THR A 14 -6.42 -0.84 -6.77
N LEU A 15 -5.18 -1.27 -6.56
CA LEU A 15 -4.00 -0.46 -6.84
C LEU A 15 -3.47 -0.78 -8.24
N GLY A 16 -3.22 0.23 -9.06
CA GLY A 16 -2.64 0.05 -10.40
C GLY A 16 -1.14 -0.24 -10.35
N SER A 17 -0.60 -0.88 -11.40
CA SER A 17 0.84 -1.13 -11.55
C SER A 17 1.68 0.14 -11.72
N SER A 18 1.05 1.30 -11.99
CA SER A 18 1.72 2.59 -12.10
C SER A 18 2.43 3.03 -10.82
N LEU A 19 1.99 2.57 -9.64
CA LEU A 19 2.65 2.85 -8.37
C LEU A 19 4.07 2.28 -8.30
N GLN A 20 4.38 1.23 -9.06
CA GLN A 20 5.75 0.69 -9.16
C GLN A 20 6.75 1.74 -9.68
N LYS A 21 6.30 2.70 -10.50
CA LYS A 21 7.16 3.74 -11.09
C LYS A 21 7.59 4.80 -10.06
N LEU A 22 6.98 4.81 -8.87
CA LEU A 22 7.31 5.73 -7.80
C LEU A 22 8.53 5.21 -7.01
N LEU A 23 9.71 5.22 -7.64
CA LEU A 23 10.96 4.63 -7.14
C LEU A 23 11.50 5.21 -5.82
N ARG A 24 10.92 6.30 -5.33
CA ARG A 24 11.26 6.93 -4.05
C ARG A 24 10.09 6.99 -3.07
N LEU A 25 8.99 6.29 -3.35
CA LEU A 25 7.86 6.25 -2.42
C LEU A 25 8.24 5.41 -1.20
N GLU A 26 8.22 6.02 -0.02
CA GLU A 26 8.59 5.40 1.24
C GLU A 26 7.34 5.04 2.07
N LEU A 27 6.26 5.82 1.92
CA LEU A 27 5.03 5.67 2.69
C LEU A 27 3.77 5.75 1.80
N LEU A 28 2.88 4.78 1.96
CA LEU A 28 1.59 4.70 1.28
C LEU A 28 0.46 4.54 2.30
N ARG A 29 -0.52 5.44 2.25
CA ARG A 29 -1.74 5.38 3.08
C ARG A 29 -2.96 5.15 2.21
N VAL A 30 -3.57 3.98 2.33
CA VAL A 30 -4.76 3.57 1.56
C VAL A 30 -5.86 3.03 2.48
N GLU A 31 -5.74 3.23 3.79
CA GLU A 31 -6.76 2.86 4.76
C GLU A 31 -8.10 3.59 4.49
N SER A 32 -9.20 3.02 4.99
CA SER A 32 -10.55 3.54 4.71
C SER A 32 -10.88 3.61 3.21
N ASN A 33 -10.41 2.64 2.42
CA ASN A 33 -10.82 2.39 1.02
C ASN A 33 -11.62 1.09 0.92
N ARG A 34 -11.97 0.69 -0.32
CA ARG A 34 -12.64 -0.57 -0.64
C ARG A 34 -11.66 -1.62 -1.19
N LEU A 35 -10.38 -1.44 -0.91
CA LEU A 35 -9.32 -2.36 -1.33
C LEU A 35 -9.50 -3.65 -0.54
N CYS A 36 -9.73 -4.78 -1.21
CA CYS A 36 -9.88 -6.09 -0.56
C CYS A 36 -8.72 -7.05 -0.88
N THR A 37 -7.97 -6.73 -1.93
CA THR A 37 -6.84 -7.51 -2.44
C THR A 37 -5.63 -6.61 -2.58
N PHE A 38 -4.44 -7.19 -2.41
CA PHE A 38 -3.20 -6.47 -2.48
C PHE A 38 -2.07 -7.42 -2.87
N SER A 39 -1.21 -6.99 -3.78
CA SER A 39 -0.06 -7.75 -4.28
C SER A 39 1.22 -6.94 -4.24
N LYS A 40 2.36 -7.61 -4.08
CA LYS A 40 3.68 -6.97 -4.02
C LYS A 40 4.03 -6.25 -5.32
N GLU A 41 3.51 -6.72 -6.45
CA GLU A 41 3.68 -6.10 -7.76
C GLU A 41 2.90 -4.79 -7.85
N GLN A 42 1.98 -4.47 -6.96
CA GLN A 42 1.25 -3.19 -7.02
C GLN A 42 1.96 -2.06 -6.28
N ILE A 43 3.09 -2.33 -5.65
CA ILE A 43 3.83 -1.34 -4.85
C ILE A 43 5.28 -1.17 -5.30
N PRO A 44 5.86 0.02 -5.10
CA PRO A 44 7.26 0.25 -5.40
C PRO A 44 8.17 -0.46 -4.40
N ALA A 45 9.34 -0.91 -4.88
CA ALA A 45 10.33 -1.60 -4.06
C ALA A 45 10.92 -0.73 -2.93
N SER A 46 10.77 0.60 -3.02
CA SER A 46 11.22 1.55 -2.00
C SER A 46 10.27 1.67 -0.80
N LEU A 47 9.08 1.06 -0.85
CA LEU A 47 8.05 1.22 0.17
C LEU A 47 8.48 0.59 1.50
N ARG A 48 8.35 1.36 2.58
CA ARG A 48 8.72 0.94 3.94
C ARG A 48 7.50 0.83 4.85
N ASP A 49 6.61 1.81 4.75
CA ASP A 49 5.43 1.93 5.60
C ASP A 49 4.15 1.90 4.76
N LEU A 50 3.21 1.03 5.15
CA LEU A 50 1.96 0.82 4.44
C LEU A 50 0.79 0.81 5.43
N TYR A 51 -0.17 1.71 5.24
CA TYR A 51 -1.40 1.74 6.03
C TYR A 51 -2.55 1.20 5.19
N LEU A 52 -3.18 0.13 5.67
CA LEU A 52 -4.24 -0.64 5.01
C LEU A 52 -5.39 -0.87 5.98
N ALA A 53 -6.60 -1.12 5.46
CA ALA A 53 -7.69 -1.59 6.32
C ALA A 53 -7.32 -2.93 6.99
N GLU A 54 -7.75 -3.12 8.23
CA GLU A 54 -7.34 -4.20 9.14
C GLU A 54 -7.33 -5.60 8.49
N LEU A 55 -8.41 -5.99 7.80
CA LEU A 55 -8.51 -7.30 7.13
C LEU A 55 -7.46 -7.51 6.03
N VAL A 56 -7.13 -6.46 5.29
CA VAL A 56 -6.13 -6.50 4.21
C VAL A 56 -4.73 -6.43 4.79
N ALA A 57 -4.56 -5.66 5.87
CA ALA A 57 -3.29 -5.53 6.57
C ALA A 57 -2.77 -6.89 7.07
N ILE A 58 -3.64 -7.75 7.61
CA ILE A 58 -3.27 -9.11 8.06
C ILE A 58 -2.70 -9.93 6.89
N ARG A 59 -3.36 -9.93 5.73
CA ARG A 59 -2.89 -10.65 4.53
C ARG A 59 -1.58 -10.06 3.99
N ALA A 60 -1.47 -8.73 3.98
CA ALA A 60 -0.27 -8.05 3.51
C ALA A 60 0.96 -8.35 4.39
N LYS A 61 0.79 -8.43 5.72
CA LYS A 61 1.87 -8.81 6.65
C LYS A 61 2.43 -10.21 6.35
N LEU A 62 1.58 -11.16 5.97
CA LEU A 62 2.00 -12.52 5.64
C LEU A 62 2.81 -12.58 4.34
N VAL A 63 2.40 -11.84 3.31
CA VAL A 63 3.04 -11.86 1.99
C VAL A 63 4.29 -10.97 1.93
N MET A 64 4.32 -9.90 2.72
CA MET A 64 5.37 -8.87 2.68
C MET A 64 5.91 -8.56 4.09
N PRO A 65 6.64 -9.51 4.71
CA PRO A 65 7.12 -9.34 6.09
C PRO A 65 8.16 -8.22 6.26
N LYS A 66 8.75 -7.74 5.16
CA LYS A 66 9.76 -6.65 5.18
C LYS A 66 9.14 -5.25 5.21
N ILE A 67 7.83 -5.11 5.02
CA ILE A 67 7.12 -3.83 5.02
C ILE A 67 6.39 -3.69 6.36
N LYS A 68 6.50 -2.52 6.99
CA LYS A 68 5.71 -2.22 8.19
C LYS A 68 4.29 -1.92 7.78
N VAL A 69 3.38 -2.82 8.11
CA VAL A 69 1.96 -2.70 7.79
C VAL A 69 1.18 -2.27 9.02
N PHE A 70 0.41 -1.20 8.90
CA PHE A 70 -0.44 -0.63 9.94
C PHE A 70 -1.93 -0.75 9.55
N PRO A 71 -2.84 -1.01 10.51
CA PRO A 71 -4.28 -0.98 10.28
C PRO A 71 -4.83 0.46 10.14
#